data_AF-X0Y1S7-F1
#
_entry.id   AF-X0Y1S7-F1
#
_cell.length_a   1.000
_cell.length_b   1.000
_cell.length_c   1.000
_cell.angle_alpha   90.00
_cell.angle_beta   90.00
_cell.angle_gamma   90.00
#
_symmetry.space_group_name_H-M   'P 1'
#
loop_
_entity.id
_entity.type
_entity.pdbx_description
1 polymer ?
#
loop_
_entity_poly.entity_id
_entity_poly.type
_entity_poly.pdbx_seq_one_letter_code
_entity_poly.pdbx_strand_id
1 'polypeptide(L)'
;ATGGGIMELHTFIPKGMFAHYEGQAYPYDPEKAKKLLTQAGYPKGIQITLTVPKFLATAGTVVMSNLDAVGIKTDLQLIAYSTLLGKYRK
;
A
#
# COMPACT_ATOMS: atom_id res chain seq x y z
N ALA A 1 -12.87 -26.02 6.21
CA ALA A 1 -13.37 -24.65 6.44
C ALA A 1 -12.46 -23.67 5.68
N THR A 2 -12.69 -23.53 4.38
CA THR A 2 -11.94 -22.66 3.47
C THR A 2 -12.75 -21.39 3.26
N GLY A 3 -12.67 -20.48 4.22
CA GLY A 3 -13.45 -19.23 4.25
C GLY A 3 -12.63 -18.07 4.79
N GLY A 4 -11.35 -17.99 4.41
CA GLY A 4 -10.49 -16.86 4.78
C GLY A 4 -10.91 -15.63 3.98
N GLY A 5 -11.37 -14.59 4.67
CA GLY A 5 -11.82 -13.30 4.10
C GLY A 5 -10.70 -12.46 3.47
N ILE A 6 -9.83 -13.08 2.69
CA ILE A 6 -8.79 -12.43 1.89
C ILE A 6 -9.28 -12.51 0.44
N MET A 7 -9.85 -11.41 -0.05
CA MET A 7 -10.11 -11.21 -1.46
C MET A 7 -9.15 -10.15 -1.98
N GLU A 8 -8.58 -10.39 -3.15
CA GLU A 8 -7.81 -9.35 -3.83
C GLU A 8 -8.73 -8.18 -4.15
N LEU A 9 -8.43 -7.02 -3.54
CA LEU A 9 -9.18 -5.80 -3.77
C LEU A 9 -8.58 -5.07 -4.97
N HIS A 10 -9.29 -5.10 -6.10
CA HIS A 10 -8.91 -4.34 -7.29
C HIS A 10 -9.49 -2.92 -7.29
N THR A 11 -10.58 -2.73 -6.56
CA THR A 11 -11.30 -1.45 -6.49
C THR A 11 -11.79 -1.24 -5.07
N PHE A 12 -12.07 0.02 -4.74
CA PHE A 12 -12.69 0.36 -3.47
C PHE A 12 -14.10 -0.23 -3.31
N ILE A 13 -14.76 -0.61 -4.42
CA ILE A 13 -16.10 -1.18 -4.44
C ILE A 13 -15.99 -2.71 -4.40
N PRO A 14 -16.46 -3.38 -3.33
CA PRO A 14 -16.35 -4.82 -3.21
C PRO A 14 -17.10 -5.56 -4.32
N LYS A 15 -16.62 -6.75 -4.65
CA LYS A 15 -17.32 -7.66 -5.57
C LYS A 15 -18.70 -7.98 -4.99
N GLY A 16 -19.75 -7.65 -5.73
CA GLY A 16 -21.16 -7.80 -5.30
C GLY A 16 -21.88 -6.49 -4.97
N MET A 17 -21.21 -5.34 -5.02
CA MET A 17 -21.83 -4.02 -4.89
C MET A 17 -22.00 -3.34 -6.25
N PHE A 18 -23.05 -2.55 -6.42
CA PHE A 18 -23.31 -1.79 -7.65
C PHE A 18 -22.14 -0.85 -7.96
N ALA A 19 -21.74 -0.75 -9.23
CA ALA A 19 -20.53 -0.07 -9.72
C ALA A 19 -19.17 -0.75 -9.39
N HIS A 20 -19.16 -2.04 -9.02
CA HIS A 20 -17.91 -2.81 -8.99
C HIS A 20 -17.24 -2.81 -10.37
N TYR A 21 -15.98 -2.40 -10.43
CA TYR A 21 -15.20 -2.44 -11.65
C TYR A 21 -14.39 -3.74 -11.72
N GLU A 22 -14.73 -4.62 -12.66
CA GLU A 22 -14.08 -5.92 -12.89
C GLU A 22 -12.77 -5.81 -13.70
N GLY A 23 -12.06 -4.69 -13.59
CA GLY A 23 -10.79 -4.50 -14.28
C GLY A 23 -9.69 -5.43 -13.78
N GLN A 24 -8.64 -5.57 -14.60
CA GLN A 24 -7.46 -6.36 -14.23
C GLN A 24 -6.72 -5.76 -13.04
N ALA A 25 -6.29 -6.63 -12.12
CA ALA A 25 -5.38 -6.28 -11.04
C ALA A 25 -4.10 -5.65 -11.59
N TYR A 26 -3.53 -4.68 -10.87
CA TYR A 26 -2.17 -4.24 -11.17
C TYR A 26 -1.19 -5.37 -10.85
N PRO A 27 -0.43 -5.88 -11.84
CA PRO A 27 0.54 -6.93 -11.57
C PRO A 27 1.68 -6.38 -10.72
N TYR A 28 2.23 -7.23 -9.86
CA TYR A 28 3.45 -6.90 -9.12
C TYR A 28 4.65 -6.91 -10.08
N ASP A 29 5.03 -5.72 -10.54
CA ASP A 29 6.18 -5.52 -11.45
C ASP A 29 7.10 -4.40 -10.93
N PRO A 30 8.14 -4.78 -10.15
CA PRO A 30 9.11 -3.82 -9.61
C PRO A 30 9.91 -3.06 -10.69
N GLU A 31 10.13 -3.66 -11.87
CA GLU A 31 10.88 -3.00 -12.95
C GLU A 31 10.06 -1.88 -13.59
N LYS A 32 8.78 -2.15 -13.85
CA LYS A 32 7.85 -1.14 -14.35
C LYS A 32 7.65 -0.01 -13.34
N ALA A 33 7.60 -0.33 -12.04
CA ALA A 33 7.54 0.68 -10.99
C ALA A 33 8.77 1.60 -11.00
N LYS A 34 9.99 1.06 -11.10
CA LYS A 34 11.24 1.86 -11.23
C LYS A 34 11.22 2.75 -12.48
N LYS A 35 10.72 2.22 -13.61
CA LYS A 35 10.58 2.97 -14.86
C LYS A 35 9.61 4.15 -14.70
N LEU A 36 8.47 3.95 -14.04
CA LEU A 36 7.50 5.02 -13.77
C LEU A 36 8.06 6.07 -12.81
N LEU A 37 8.79 5.66 -11.76
CA LEU A 37 9.45 6.60 -10.84
C LEU A 37 10.50 7.46 -11.57
N THR A 38 11.25 6.85 -12.50
CA THR A 38 12.21 7.57 -13.35
C THR A 38 11.51 8.57 -14.27
N GLN A 39 10.39 8.17 -14.90
CA GLN A 39 9.57 9.06 -15.74
C GLN A 39 8.94 10.21 -14.94
N ALA A 40 8.58 9.97 -13.69
CA ALA A 40 8.06 10.97 -12.77
C ALA A 40 9.15 11.95 -12.25
N GLY A 41 10.41 11.78 -12.65
CA GLY A 41 11.52 12.66 -12.23
C GLY A 41 12.21 12.24 -10.94
N TYR A 42 11.97 11.01 -10.45
CA TYR A 42 12.57 10.47 -9.22
C TYR A 42 13.53 9.29 -9.50
N PRO A 43 14.61 9.47 -10.29
CA PRO A 43 15.54 8.39 -10.64
C PRO A 43 16.36 7.87 -9.45
N LYS A 44 16.48 8.66 -8.36
CA LYS A 44 17.22 8.30 -7.14
C LYS A 44 16.33 7.74 -6.03
N GLY A 45 15.05 7.50 -6.33
CA GLY A 45 14.05 7.13 -5.33
C GLY A 45 13.59 8.33 -4.50
N ILE A 46 12.62 8.08 -3.63
CA ILE A 46 12.06 9.06 -2.69
C ILE A 46 12.06 8.46 -1.29
N GLN A 47 12.07 9.34 -0.29
CA GLN A 47 11.85 8.95 1.08
C GLN A 47 10.41 9.30 1.48
N ILE A 48 9.67 8.33 2.00
CA ILE A 48 8.29 8.51 2.47
C ILE A 48 8.14 7.99 3.89
N THR A 49 7.20 8.55 4.63
CA THR A 49 6.81 8.06 5.95
C THR A 49 5.51 7.29 5.84
N LEU A 50 5.54 5.99 6.13
CA LEU A 50 4.36 5.13 6.17
C LEU A 50 3.90 4.98 7.61
N THR A 51 2.82 5.68 7.95
CA THR A 51 2.18 5.56 9.26
C THR A 51 1.21 4.39 9.26
N VAL A 52 1.49 3.36 10.08
CA VAL A 52 0.69 2.13 10.15
C VAL A 52 0.19 1.94 11.58
N PRO A 53 -1.08 1.58 11.80
CA PRO A 53 -1.55 1.27 13.13
C PRO A 53 -0.92 -0.06 13.60
N LYS A 54 -0.69 -0.19 14.92
CA LYS A 54 0.06 -1.32 15.50
C LYS A 54 -0.48 -2.71 15.13
N PHE A 55 -1.77 -2.86 14.85
CA PHE A 55 -2.38 -4.13 14.43
C PHE A 55 -2.05 -4.53 12.98
N LEU A 56 -1.60 -3.59 12.13
CA LEU A 56 -1.17 -3.85 10.75
C LEU A 56 0.35 -3.85 10.60
N ALA A 57 1.11 -3.97 11.69
CA ALA A 57 2.57 -3.91 11.65
C ALA A 57 3.17 -4.88 10.62
N THR A 58 2.68 -6.14 10.57
CA THR A 58 3.14 -7.15 9.61
C THR A 58 2.91 -6.72 8.16
N ALA A 59 1.71 -6.20 7.85
CA ALA A 59 1.40 -5.71 6.51
C ALA A 59 2.25 -4.48 6.15
N GLY A 60 2.46 -3.57 7.12
CA GLY A 60 3.34 -2.43 6.97
C GLY A 60 4.78 -2.83 6.61
N THR A 61 5.34 -3.83 7.28
CA THR A 61 6.70 -4.31 7.01
C THR A 61 6.81 -4.93 5.61
N VAL A 62 5.79 -5.68 5.17
CA VAL A 62 5.75 -6.23 3.80
C VAL A 62 5.71 -5.11 2.76
N VAL A 63 4.87 -4.09 2.98
CA VAL A 63 4.80 -2.93 2.09
C VAL A 63 6.12 -2.16 2.07
N MET A 64 6.77 -1.96 3.23
CA MET A 64 8.09 -1.34 3.32
C MET A 64 9.13 -2.10 2.49
N SER A 65 9.17 -3.43 2.61
CA SER A 65 10.09 -4.28 1.84
C SER A 65 9.85 -4.15 0.32
N ASN A 66 8.59 -4.17 -0.11
CA ASN A 66 8.22 -4.01 -1.52
C ASN A 66 8.59 -2.63 -2.08
N LEU A 67 8.45 -1.57 -1.26
CA LEU A 67 8.82 -0.21 -1.63
C LEU A 67 10.35 -0.03 -1.67
N ASP A 68 11.07 -0.65 -0.74
CA ASP A 68 12.54 -0.60 -0.72
C ASP A 68 13.14 -1.32 -1.95
N ALA A 69 12.53 -2.42 -2.41
CA ALA A 69 12.92 -3.13 -3.64
C ALA A 69 12.87 -2.25 -4.90
N VAL A 70 12.01 -1.22 -4.91
CA VAL A 70 11.90 -0.23 -6.00
C VAL A 70 12.71 1.05 -5.74
N GLY A 71 13.45 1.12 -4.63
CA GLY A 71 14.27 2.27 -4.25
C GLY A 71 13.52 3.36 -3.48
N ILE A 72 12.32 3.09 -2.97
CA ILE A 72 11.57 4.01 -2.12
C ILE A 72 11.89 3.71 -0.65
N LYS A 73 12.67 4.60 -0.03
CA LYS A 73 12.98 4.48 1.39
C LYS A 73 11.75 4.81 2.22
N THR A 74 11.23 3.83 2.95
CA THR A 74 10.02 3.99 3.75
C THR A 74 10.36 4.00 5.25
N ASP A 75 10.04 5.10 5.95
CA ASP A 75 10.09 5.17 7.41
C ASP A 75 8.77 4.66 7.99
N LEU A 76 8.79 3.51 8.65
CA LEU A 76 7.59 2.85 9.16
C LEU A 76 7.28 3.34 10.57
N GLN A 77 6.25 4.19 10.68
CA GLN A 77 5.80 4.74 11.95
C GLN A 77 4.62 3.94 12.50
N LEU A 78 4.88 3.09 13.48
CA LEU A 78 3.86 2.35 14.21
C LEU A 78 3.23 3.26 15.27
N ILE A 79 1.98 3.69 15.04
CA ILE A 79 1.23 4.51 15.99
C ILE A 79 -0.01 3.79 16.52
N ALA A 80 -0.52 4.22 17.67
CA ALA A 80 -1.80 3.74 18.17
C ALA A 80 -2.95 4.24 17.26
N TYR A 81 -3.98 3.41 17.08
CA TYR A 81 -5.10 3.73 16.20
C TYR A 81 -5.84 5.00 16.62
N SER A 82 -5.97 5.25 17.92
CA SER A 82 -6.52 6.49 18.49
C SER A 82 -5.72 7.74 18.09
N THR A 83 -4.39 7.63 18.04
CA THR A 83 -3.50 8.71 17.60
C THR A 83 -3.55 8.91 16.09
N LEU A 84 -3.72 7.84 15.31
CA LEU A 84 -3.87 7.91 13.85
C LEU A 84 -5.15 8.66 13.47
N LEU A 85 -6.28 8.26 14.05
CA LEU A 85 -7.56 8.93 13.82
C LEU A 85 -7.52 10.41 14.23
N GLY A 86 -6.91 10.73 15.37
CA GLY A 86 -6.77 12.11 15.83
C GLY A 86 -5.90 12.98 14.90
N LYS A 87 -4.91 12.40 14.21
CA LYS A 87 -4.04 13.13 13.28
C LYS A 87 -4.72 13.48 11.95
N TYR A 88 -5.60 12.59 11.47
CA TYR A 88 -6.28 12.76 10.16
C TYR A 88 -7.69 13.33 10.26
N ARG A 89 -8.31 13.32 11.44
CA ARG A 89 -9.61 13.94 11.71
C ARG A 89 -9.41 15.37 12.20
N LYS A 90 -9.22 16.31 11.26
CA LYS A 90 -9.49 17.74 11.47
C LYS A 90 -10.81 18.10 10.83
#